data_AF-A0A258KIQ7-F1
#
_entry.id   AF-A0A258KIQ7-F1
#
_cell.length_a   1.000
_cell.length_b   1.000
_cell.length_c   1.000
_cell.angle_alpha   90.00
_cell.angle_beta   90.00
_cell.angle_gamma   90.00
#
_symmetry.space_group_name_H-M   'P 1'
#
loop_
_entity.id
_entity.type
_entity.pdbx_description
1 polymer ?
#
loop_
_entity_poly.entity_id
_entity_poly.type
_entity_poly.pdbx_seq_one_letter_code
_entity_poly.pdbx_strand_id
1 'polypeptide(L)'
;MPEQFTFLENNKPHPLCQFAAEQLQGYLLDQDDWIHNFGLKPDQEGSIIGKMFGVLVVQTSENELGYLAAFSGKLAGGNHHSKFVPPVFDSLHQNSFLNNGMTELTRMNEEIKKAEASKEENQKERISTLKIARRIHSKALQNELFNHYNFLNQKGEEKSLNQIFKAASYKNPPAGAGECAGPKLLQYAFQNQMKPLAIAE
;
A
#
# COMPACT_ATOMS: atom_id res chain seq x y z
N MET A 1 -4.25 -8.19 -24.64
CA MET A 1 -3.42 -7.43 -23.66
C MET A 1 -2.02 -7.99 -23.71
N PRO A 2 -0.95 -7.18 -23.63
CA PRO A 2 0.40 -7.71 -23.65
C PRO A 2 0.58 -8.69 -22.49
N GLU A 3 1.27 -9.81 -22.73
CA GLU A 3 1.54 -10.83 -21.70
C GLU A 3 2.46 -10.31 -20.58
N GLN A 4 3.17 -9.21 -20.85
CA GLN A 4 4.08 -8.55 -19.93
C GLN A 4 3.81 -7.05 -19.88
N PHE A 5 3.94 -6.50 -18.68
CA PHE A 5 3.88 -5.07 -18.43
C PHE A 5 5.31 -4.58 -18.20
N THR A 6 5.82 -3.73 -19.08
CA THR A 6 7.17 -3.18 -18.91
C THR A 6 7.06 -1.81 -18.26
N PHE A 7 7.66 -1.65 -17.08
CA PHE A 7 7.74 -0.36 -16.39
C PHE A 7 8.62 0.66 -17.13
N LEU A 8 9.51 0.18 -18.00
CA LEU A 8 10.49 0.99 -18.71
C LEU A 8 10.59 0.54 -20.17
N GLU A 9 10.54 1.46 -21.11
CA GLU A 9 10.96 1.25 -22.49
C GLU A 9 12.36 1.87 -22.66
N ASN A 10 13.37 1.08 -23.04
CA ASN A 10 14.75 1.54 -23.20
C ASN A 10 15.31 2.27 -21.95
N ASN A 11 15.04 1.74 -20.75
CA ASN A 11 15.38 2.34 -19.45
C ASN A 11 14.74 3.72 -19.19
N LYS A 12 13.69 4.09 -19.93
CA LYS A 12 12.93 5.32 -19.71
C LYS A 12 11.46 4.99 -19.45
N PRO A 13 10.74 5.82 -18.66
CA PRO A 13 9.29 5.70 -18.58
C PRO A 13 8.67 5.83 -19.97
N HIS A 14 7.58 5.09 -20.20
CA HIS A 14 6.80 5.25 -21.42
C HIS A 14 6.35 6.73 -21.58
N PRO A 15 6.41 7.35 -22.78
CA PRO A 15 6.07 8.76 -22.96
C PRO A 15 4.69 9.16 -22.41
N LEU A 16 3.69 8.30 -22.56
CA LEU A 16 2.35 8.51 -21.97
C LEU A 16 2.38 8.56 -20.43
N CYS A 17 3.25 7.77 -19.78
CA CYS A 17 3.42 7.83 -18.33
C CYS A 17 4.10 9.13 -17.90
N GLN A 18 5.08 9.62 -18.67
CA GLN A 18 5.72 10.90 -18.39
C GLN A 18 4.70 12.04 -18.43
N PHE A 19 3.87 12.07 -19.48
CA PHE A 19 2.80 13.06 -19.61
C PHE A 19 1.74 12.94 -18.51
N ALA A 20 1.37 11.72 -18.10
CA ALA A 20 0.45 11.51 -16.99
C ALA A 20 1.05 11.96 -15.64
N ALA A 21 2.35 11.71 -15.42
CA ALA A 21 3.05 12.12 -14.21
C ALA A 21 3.16 13.65 -14.11
N GLU A 22 3.46 14.34 -15.21
CA GLU A 22 3.48 15.82 -15.27
C GLU A 22 2.11 16.42 -14.92
N GLN A 23 1.02 15.84 -15.44
CA GLN A 23 -0.34 16.26 -15.07
C GLN A 23 -0.65 16.02 -13.59
N LEU A 24 -0.22 14.87 -13.04
CA LEU A 24 -0.41 14.58 -11.61
C LEU A 24 0.39 15.56 -10.74
N GLN A 25 1.63 15.89 -11.13
CA GLN A 25 2.45 16.89 -10.45
C GLN A 25 1.78 18.26 -10.46
N GLY A 26 1.22 18.68 -11.61
CA GLY A 26 0.42 19.92 -11.70
C GLY A 26 -0.75 19.91 -10.71
N TYR A 27 -1.56 18.84 -10.71
CA TYR A 27 -2.64 18.69 -9.73
C TYR A 27 -2.15 18.78 -8.27
N LEU A 28 -1.03 18.13 -7.93
CA LEU A 28 -0.47 18.15 -6.57
C LEU A 28 -0.01 19.54 -6.13
N LEU A 29 0.42 20.39 -7.07
CA LEU A 29 0.85 21.76 -6.78
C LEU A 29 -0.33 22.73 -6.63
N ASP A 30 -1.41 22.50 -7.38
CA ASP A 30 -2.54 23.42 -7.51
C ASP A 30 -3.73 23.09 -6.61
N GLN A 31 -3.91 21.82 -6.20
CA GLN A 31 -5.04 21.42 -5.35
C GLN A 31 -4.98 22.01 -3.94
N ASP A 32 -6.16 22.24 -3.35
CA ASP A 32 -6.36 22.76 -2.00
C ASP A 32 -7.25 21.86 -1.12
N ASP A 33 -7.65 20.67 -1.61
CA ASP A 33 -8.49 19.69 -0.90
C ASP A 33 -7.84 19.16 0.39
N TRP A 34 -6.51 19.07 0.41
CA TRP A 34 -5.76 18.58 1.57
C TRP A 34 -4.37 19.21 1.68
N ILE A 35 -3.84 19.24 2.90
CA ILE A 35 -2.54 19.81 3.24
C ILE A 35 -1.56 18.68 3.52
N HIS A 36 -0.47 18.62 2.76
CA HIS A 36 0.65 17.70 3.02
C HIS A 36 1.97 18.42 2.74
N ASN A 37 2.94 18.27 3.63
CA ASN A 37 4.25 18.91 3.46
C ASN A 37 5.20 17.99 2.69
N PHE A 38 5.27 18.18 1.38
CA PHE A 38 6.22 17.47 0.51
C PHE A 38 7.63 18.09 0.53
N GLY A 39 7.84 19.22 1.22
CA GLY A 39 9.12 19.97 1.19
C GLY A 39 9.34 20.79 -0.08
N LEU A 40 8.27 21.09 -0.84
CA LEU A 40 8.34 21.90 -2.07
C LEU A 40 8.21 23.41 -1.80
N LYS A 41 7.67 23.79 -0.64
CA LYS A 41 7.49 25.18 -0.20
C LYS A 41 8.39 25.44 1.01
N PRO A 42 9.32 26.42 0.95
CA PRO A 42 10.29 26.65 2.04
C PRO A 42 9.65 26.96 3.40
N ASP A 43 8.49 27.61 3.38
CA ASP A 43 7.83 28.13 4.60
C ASP A 43 6.64 27.26 5.05
N GLN A 44 6.49 26.06 4.50
CA GLN A 44 5.40 25.17 4.92
C GLN A 44 5.72 24.55 6.29
N GLU A 45 4.83 24.77 7.25
CA GLU A 45 4.95 24.21 8.60
C GLU A 45 4.85 22.67 8.62
N GLY A 46 5.40 22.07 9.66
CA GLY A 46 5.39 20.63 9.89
C GLY A 46 6.58 19.87 9.27
N SER A 47 6.65 18.57 9.54
CA SER A 47 7.72 17.72 9.03
C SER A 47 7.58 17.48 7.53
N ILE A 48 8.68 17.51 6.79
CA ILE A 48 8.74 17.09 5.38
C ILE A 48 8.53 15.59 5.30
N ILE A 49 7.50 15.16 4.56
CA ILE A 49 7.14 13.76 4.39
C ILE A 49 7.02 13.46 2.89
N GLY A 50 7.99 12.69 2.37
CA GLY A 50 7.96 12.21 1.00
C GLY A 50 6.84 11.21 0.73
N LYS A 51 6.45 11.09 -0.55
CA LYS A 51 5.41 10.16 -0.97
C LYS A 51 5.70 9.58 -2.34
N MET A 52 5.43 8.28 -2.49
CA MET A 52 5.47 7.59 -3.77
C MET A 52 4.08 7.63 -4.40
N PHE A 53 4.01 8.14 -5.63
CA PHE A 53 2.80 8.23 -6.43
C PHE A 53 2.96 7.38 -7.68
N GLY A 54 1.90 6.69 -8.09
CA GLY A 54 1.90 5.94 -9.33
C GLY A 54 0.87 6.48 -10.31
N VAL A 55 1.19 6.40 -11.59
CA VAL A 55 0.25 6.63 -12.70
C VAL A 55 0.13 5.38 -13.55
N LEU A 56 -1.10 5.06 -13.96
CA LEU A 56 -1.38 3.99 -14.92
C LEU A 56 -2.19 4.56 -16.07
N VAL A 57 -1.58 4.57 -17.26
CA VAL A 57 -2.24 4.90 -18.51
C VAL A 57 -3.16 3.75 -18.88
N VAL A 58 -4.42 4.05 -19.15
CA VAL A 58 -5.48 3.08 -19.44
C VAL A 58 -6.26 3.49 -20.68
N GLN A 59 -6.87 2.49 -21.31
CA GLN A 59 -7.90 2.68 -22.32
C GLN A 59 -9.24 2.12 -21.80
N THR A 60 -10.32 2.89 -21.90
CA THR A 60 -11.66 2.43 -21.52
C THR A 60 -12.25 1.48 -22.55
N SER A 61 -13.39 0.84 -22.23
CA SER A 61 -14.15 -0.01 -23.16
C SER A 61 -14.67 0.76 -24.37
N GLU A 62 -14.86 2.07 -24.23
CA GLU A 62 -15.26 3.00 -25.29
C GLU A 62 -14.07 3.46 -26.15
N ASN A 63 -12.88 2.88 -25.95
CA ASN A 63 -11.61 3.23 -26.58
C ASN A 63 -11.05 4.62 -26.20
N GLU A 64 -11.53 5.24 -25.13
CA GLU A 64 -11.00 6.52 -24.64
C GLU A 64 -9.69 6.31 -23.88
N LEU A 65 -8.72 7.21 -24.08
CA LEU A 65 -7.45 7.19 -23.37
C LEU A 65 -7.50 8.08 -22.13
N GLY A 66 -6.98 7.58 -21.02
CA GLY A 66 -6.86 8.33 -19.78
C GLY A 66 -5.75 7.79 -18.88
N TYR A 67 -5.66 8.32 -17.66
CA TYR A 67 -4.78 7.77 -16.64
C TYR A 67 -5.46 7.71 -15.28
N LEU A 68 -5.05 6.71 -14.50
CA LEU A 68 -5.37 6.55 -13.09
C LEU A 68 -4.18 7.00 -12.25
N ALA A 69 -4.43 7.53 -11.06
CA ALA A 69 -3.40 7.92 -10.10
C ALA A 69 -3.59 7.21 -8.76
N ALA A 70 -2.50 6.85 -8.09
CA ALA A 70 -2.51 6.27 -6.76
C ALA A 70 -1.32 6.78 -5.92
N PHE A 71 -1.37 6.57 -4.61
CA PHE A 71 -0.25 6.79 -3.70
C PHE A 71 -0.06 5.58 -2.77
N SER A 72 1.17 5.36 -2.29
CA SER A 72 1.47 4.30 -1.32
C SER A 72 0.89 4.62 0.07
N GLY A 73 0.39 3.68 0.88
CA GLY A 73 -0.05 3.98 2.26
C GLY A 73 -1.06 5.15 2.40
N LYS A 74 -0.84 6.08 3.36
CA LYS A 74 -1.72 7.24 3.67
C LYS A 74 -1.21 8.58 3.18
N LEU A 75 -2.06 9.43 2.62
CA LEU A 75 -1.75 10.80 2.22
C LEU A 75 -2.57 11.77 3.07
N ALA A 76 -1.93 12.81 3.64
CA ALA A 76 -2.59 13.78 4.51
C ALA A 76 -3.49 13.13 5.61
N GLY A 77 -3.03 12.01 6.18
CA GLY A 77 -3.77 11.26 7.21
C GLY A 77 -4.89 10.33 6.71
N GLY A 78 -5.26 10.40 5.44
CA GLY A 78 -6.34 9.62 4.82
C GLY A 78 -5.88 8.58 3.78
N ASN A 79 -6.79 7.66 3.45
CA ASN A 79 -6.64 6.69 2.36
C ASN A 79 -7.45 7.04 1.11
N HIS A 80 -8.38 7.98 1.22
CA HIS A 80 -9.32 8.35 0.16
C HIS A 80 -9.16 9.82 -0.19
N HIS A 81 -8.94 10.10 -1.47
CA HIS A 81 -8.79 11.44 -2.04
C HIS A 81 -9.35 11.42 -3.47
N SER A 82 -10.07 12.46 -3.87
CA SER A 82 -10.91 12.52 -5.08
C SER A 82 -10.18 12.12 -6.38
N LYS A 83 -8.93 12.54 -6.54
CA LYS A 83 -8.11 12.29 -7.74
C LYS A 83 -7.49 10.88 -7.80
N PHE A 84 -7.51 10.14 -6.69
CA PHE A 84 -6.79 8.88 -6.57
C PHE A 84 -7.73 7.67 -6.51
N VAL A 85 -7.28 6.55 -7.05
CA VAL A 85 -8.00 5.28 -6.93
C VAL A 85 -8.10 4.87 -5.44
N PRO A 86 -9.21 4.22 -5.04
CA PRO A 86 -9.41 3.78 -3.67
C PRO A 86 -8.37 2.72 -3.24
N PRO A 87 -8.19 2.53 -1.91
CA PRO A 87 -7.44 1.39 -1.41
C PRO A 87 -8.13 0.08 -1.81
N VAL A 88 -7.32 -0.96 -2.04
CA VAL A 88 -7.81 -2.32 -2.36
C VAL A 88 -8.65 -2.89 -1.22
N PHE A 89 -8.24 -2.61 0.01
CA PHE A 89 -8.92 -3.03 1.22
C PHE A 89 -8.87 -1.89 2.24
N ASP A 90 -10.03 -1.48 2.73
CA ASP A 90 -10.12 -0.40 3.72
C ASP A 90 -10.03 -0.96 5.15
N SER A 91 -8.78 -1.16 5.57
CA SER A 91 -8.46 -1.64 6.92
C SER A 91 -8.92 -0.68 8.03
N LEU A 92 -9.13 0.61 7.73
CA LEU A 92 -9.51 1.62 8.73
C LEU A 92 -11.00 1.61 9.04
N HIS A 93 -11.85 1.16 8.13
CA HIS A 93 -13.31 1.21 8.30
C HIS A 93 -13.94 -0.16 8.55
N GLN A 94 -13.28 -1.24 8.16
CA GLN A 94 -13.99 -2.51 8.01
C GLN A 94 -13.67 -3.58 9.05
N ASN A 95 -12.65 -3.43 9.92
CA ASN A 95 -12.20 -4.61 10.69
C ASN A 95 -11.72 -4.38 12.13
N SER A 96 -12.51 -4.90 13.07
CA SER A 96 -12.18 -5.00 14.50
C SER A 96 -10.96 -5.90 14.75
N PHE A 97 -10.71 -6.93 13.93
CA PHE A 97 -9.60 -7.86 14.14
C PHE A 97 -8.24 -7.13 14.12
N LEU A 98 -8.04 -6.16 13.22
CA LEU A 98 -6.76 -5.46 13.09
C LEU A 98 -6.54 -4.53 14.28
N ASN A 99 -7.58 -3.78 14.67
CA ASN A 99 -7.52 -2.90 15.83
C ASN A 99 -7.28 -3.68 17.13
N ASN A 100 -8.01 -4.78 17.33
CA ASN A 100 -7.84 -5.68 18.48
C ASN A 100 -6.45 -6.32 18.47
N GLY A 101 -6.00 -6.81 17.32
CA GLY A 101 -4.69 -7.42 17.13
C GLY A 101 -3.55 -6.44 17.44
N MET A 102 -3.66 -5.19 17.00
CA MET A 102 -2.69 -4.12 17.28
C MET A 102 -2.71 -3.69 18.75
N THR A 103 -3.88 -3.67 19.38
CA THR A 103 -4.03 -3.40 20.82
C THR A 103 -3.29 -4.45 21.64
N GLU A 104 -3.46 -5.74 21.32
CA GLU A 104 -2.73 -6.83 21.96
C GLU A 104 -1.22 -6.74 21.73
N LEU A 105 -0.76 -6.36 20.52
CA LEU A 105 0.66 -6.12 20.27
C LEU A 105 1.22 -4.99 21.14
N THR A 106 0.47 -3.90 21.30
CA THR A 106 0.85 -2.78 22.18
C THR A 106 0.97 -3.25 23.63
N ARG A 107 -0.03 -3.99 24.14
CA ARG A 107 0.00 -4.56 25.49
C ARG A 107 1.23 -5.46 25.70
N MET A 108 1.51 -6.38 24.77
CA MET A 108 2.69 -7.26 24.84
C MET A 108 4.01 -6.46 24.83
N ASN A 109 4.10 -5.41 24.01
CA ASN A 109 5.29 -4.54 23.98
C ASN A 109 5.49 -3.83 25.33
N GLU A 110 4.43 -3.34 25.95
CA GLU A 110 4.49 -2.70 27.27
C GLU A 110 4.91 -3.68 28.37
N GLU A 111 4.38 -4.91 28.36
CA GLU A 111 4.78 -5.95 29.31
C GLU A 111 6.25 -6.32 29.16
N ILE A 112 6.74 -6.48 27.92
CA ILE A 112 8.16 -6.73 27.64
C ILE A 112 9.01 -5.57 28.18
N LYS A 113 8.64 -4.31 27.89
CA LYS A 113 9.37 -3.13 28.38
C LYS A 113 9.41 -3.07 29.91
N LYS A 114 8.29 -3.35 30.58
CA LYS A 114 8.21 -3.36 32.06
C LYS A 114 9.12 -4.45 32.65
N ALA A 115 9.10 -5.65 32.08
CA ALA A 115 9.95 -6.76 32.54
C ALA A 115 11.44 -6.52 32.26
N GLU A 116 11.79 -5.90 31.13
CA GLU A 116 13.18 -5.52 30.82
C GLU A 116 13.71 -4.42 31.75
N ALA A 117 12.84 -3.52 32.21
CA ALA A 117 13.20 -2.43 33.11
C ALA A 117 13.54 -2.90 34.54
N SER A 118 12.97 -4.01 35.02
CA SER A 118 13.24 -4.50 36.38
C SER A 118 14.63 -5.14 36.52
N LYS A 119 15.28 -5.54 35.41
CA LYS A 119 16.61 -6.17 35.35
C LYS A 119 16.78 -7.39 36.26
N GLU A 120 15.68 -8.03 36.67
CA GLU A 120 15.73 -9.23 37.50
C GLU A 120 16.07 -10.46 36.65
N GLU A 121 17.03 -11.27 37.11
CA GLU A 121 17.50 -12.47 36.41
C GLU A 121 16.37 -13.50 36.19
N ASN A 122 15.40 -13.57 37.12
CA ASN A 122 14.23 -14.45 37.06
C ASN A 122 13.22 -14.06 35.95
N GLN A 123 13.31 -12.85 35.37
CA GLN A 123 12.40 -12.41 34.30
C GLN A 123 12.89 -12.82 32.91
N LYS A 124 14.13 -13.29 32.75
CA LYS A 124 14.72 -13.60 31.43
C LYS A 124 13.89 -14.61 30.64
N GLU A 125 13.45 -15.68 31.29
CA GLU A 125 12.61 -16.71 30.67
C GLU A 125 11.24 -16.14 30.26
N ARG A 126 10.60 -15.36 31.15
CA ARG A 126 9.33 -14.69 30.87
C ARG A 126 9.44 -13.72 29.69
N ILE A 127 10.49 -12.91 29.63
CA ILE A 127 10.76 -11.98 28.52
C ILE A 127 10.92 -12.75 27.20
N SER A 128 11.67 -13.86 27.23
CA SER A 128 11.84 -14.72 26.05
C SER A 128 10.50 -15.25 25.55
N THR A 129 9.68 -15.80 26.46
CA THR A 129 8.35 -16.32 26.15
C THR A 129 7.42 -15.24 25.59
N LEU A 130 7.40 -14.03 26.18
CA LEU A 130 6.61 -12.90 25.69
C LEU A 130 7.06 -12.45 24.30
N LYS A 131 8.37 -12.40 24.02
CA LYS A 131 8.90 -12.06 22.69
C LYS A 131 8.51 -13.09 21.64
N ILE A 132 8.52 -14.38 21.98
CA ILE A 132 8.06 -15.47 21.11
C ILE A 132 6.56 -15.33 20.83
N ALA A 133 5.74 -15.17 21.87
CA ALA A 133 4.29 -14.99 21.74
C ALA A 133 3.94 -13.78 20.88
N ARG A 134 4.56 -12.62 21.13
CA ARG A 134 4.40 -11.40 20.30
C ARG A 134 4.76 -11.66 18.84
N ARG A 135 5.87 -12.35 18.57
CA ARG A 135 6.31 -12.66 17.19
C ARG A 135 5.31 -13.57 16.48
N ILE A 136 4.76 -14.57 17.18
CA ILE A 136 3.73 -15.47 16.63
C ILE A 136 2.46 -14.67 16.32
N HIS A 137 1.98 -13.87 17.27
CA HIS A 137 0.77 -13.05 17.12
C HIS A 137 0.91 -12.04 15.97
N SER A 138 2.03 -11.32 15.89
CA SER A 138 2.29 -10.36 14.80
C SER A 138 2.27 -11.03 13.43
N LYS A 139 2.85 -12.24 13.30
CA LYS A 139 2.82 -12.98 12.04
C LYS A 139 1.42 -13.48 11.69
N ALA A 140 0.67 -13.98 12.67
CA ALA A 140 -0.71 -14.41 12.45
C ALA A 140 -1.58 -13.25 11.96
N LEU A 141 -1.49 -12.11 12.65
CA LEU A 141 -2.22 -10.88 12.30
C LEU A 141 -1.86 -10.38 10.90
N GLN A 142 -0.58 -10.39 10.55
CA GLN A 142 -0.12 -9.98 9.21
C GLN A 142 -0.62 -10.94 8.12
N ASN A 143 -0.57 -12.25 8.37
CA ASN A 143 -1.08 -13.25 7.42
C ASN A 143 -2.59 -13.10 7.20
N GLU A 144 -3.34 -12.84 8.28
CA GLU A 144 -4.77 -12.57 8.21
C GLU A 144 -5.05 -11.29 7.40
N LEU A 145 -4.30 -10.21 7.65
CA LEU A 145 -4.40 -8.98 6.85
C LEU A 145 -4.13 -9.25 5.35
N PHE A 146 -3.11 -10.04 5.02
CA PHE A 146 -2.81 -10.39 3.63
C PHE A 146 -3.90 -11.25 2.95
N ASN A 147 -4.75 -11.96 3.69
CA ASN A 147 -5.90 -12.66 3.12
C ASN A 147 -7.05 -11.72 2.75
N HIS A 148 -7.11 -10.52 3.32
CA HIS A 148 -8.12 -9.52 3.00
C HIS A 148 -7.75 -8.69 1.76
N TYR A 149 -6.47 -8.67 1.37
CA TYR A 149 -6.02 -8.06 0.14
C TYR A 149 -6.22 -9.01 -1.04
N ASN A 150 -7.35 -8.86 -1.74
CA ASN A 150 -7.67 -9.63 -2.93
C ASN A 150 -7.52 -8.79 -4.19
N PHE A 151 -6.94 -9.40 -5.22
CA PHE A 151 -6.64 -8.76 -6.50
C PHE A 151 -7.23 -9.54 -7.65
N LEU A 152 -7.81 -8.82 -8.60
CA LEU A 152 -8.19 -9.34 -9.90
C LEU A 152 -6.96 -9.39 -10.81
N ASN A 153 -6.93 -10.39 -11.68
CA ASN A 153 -6.06 -10.37 -12.86
C ASN A 153 -6.85 -9.90 -14.09
N GLN A 154 -6.16 -9.84 -15.24
CA GLN A 154 -6.76 -9.45 -16.52
C GLN A 154 -7.91 -10.35 -17.00
N LYS A 155 -8.05 -11.56 -16.46
CA LYS A 155 -9.14 -12.50 -16.79
C LYS A 155 -10.33 -12.37 -15.83
N GLY A 156 -10.25 -11.45 -14.86
CA GLY A 156 -11.23 -11.32 -13.79
C GLY A 156 -11.13 -12.41 -12.71
N GLU A 157 -10.04 -13.18 -12.69
CA GLU A 157 -9.80 -14.18 -11.64
C GLU A 157 -9.24 -13.48 -10.40
N GLU A 158 -9.84 -13.76 -9.25
CA GLU A 158 -9.45 -13.17 -7.96
C GLU A 158 -8.47 -14.08 -7.21
N LYS A 159 -7.42 -13.48 -6.63
CA LYS A 159 -6.51 -14.14 -5.69
C LYS A 159 -6.11 -13.22 -4.55
N SER A 160 -5.96 -13.79 -3.36
CA SER A 160 -5.39 -13.05 -2.23
C SER A 160 -3.90 -12.83 -2.41
N LEU A 161 -3.36 -11.80 -1.75
CA LEU A 161 -1.94 -11.49 -1.74
C LEU A 161 -1.10 -12.70 -1.32
N ASN A 162 -1.56 -13.47 -0.32
CA ASN A 162 -0.91 -14.71 0.11
C ASN A 162 -0.88 -15.76 -1.00
N GLN A 163 -1.98 -15.94 -1.74
CA GLN A 163 -2.04 -16.90 -2.86
C GLN A 163 -1.10 -16.48 -4.00
N ILE A 164 -1.04 -15.18 -4.30
CA ILE A 164 -0.16 -14.62 -5.35
C ILE A 164 1.31 -14.90 -5.02
N PHE A 165 1.76 -14.54 -3.82
CA PHE A 165 3.16 -14.72 -3.43
C PHE A 165 3.55 -16.19 -3.29
N LYS A 166 2.64 -17.04 -2.80
CA LYS A 166 2.87 -18.49 -2.72
C LYS A 166 3.04 -19.10 -4.11
N ALA A 167 2.24 -18.69 -5.09
CA ALA A 167 2.35 -19.17 -6.47
C ALA A 167 3.65 -18.71 -7.15
N ALA A 168 4.18 -17.55 -6.76
CA ALA A 168 5.45 -17.01 -7.24
C ALA A 168 6.69 -17.57 -6.50
N SER A 169 6.54 -18.64 -5.70
CA SER A 169 7.62 -19.24 -4.90
C SER A 169 8.26 -18.32 -3.86
N TYR A 170 7.58 -17.24 -3.46
CA TYR A 170 7.98 -16.38 -2.34
C TYR A 170 7.38 -16.88 -1.03
N LYS A 171 8.11 -16.73 0.10
CA LYS A 171 7.62 -17.18 1.42
C LYS A 171 6.42 -16.37 1.90
N ASN A 172 6.57 -15.06 2.03
CA ASN A 172 5.54 -14.15 2.52
C ASN A 172 5.57 -12.84 1.71
N PRO A 173 4.42 -12.20 1.48
CA PRO A 173 4.39 -10.84 0.94
C PRO A 173 5.15 -9.86 1.85
N PRO A 174 5.83 -8.84 1.28
CA PRO A 174 6.40 -7.78 2.09
C PRO A 174 5.30 -6.98 2.79
N ALA A 175 5.62 -6.39 3.95
CA ALA A 175 4.70 -5.52 4.66
C ALA A 175 4.32 -4.33 3.76
N GLY A 176 3.03 -3.98 3.74
CA GLY A 176 2.51 -2.89 2.89
C GLY A 176 2.35 -3.23 1.40
N ALA A 177 2.64 -4.46 0.95
CA ALA A 177 2.52 -4.84 -0.45
C ALA A 177 1.10 -4.62 -1.04
N GLY A 178 0.05 -4.72 -0.21
CA GLY A 178 -1.32 -4.44 -0.63
C GLY A 178 -1.68 -2.95 -0.71
N GLU A 179 -0.82 -2.06 -0.20
CA GLU A 179 -1.06 -0.62 -0.10
C GLU A 179 -0.19 0.22 -1.06
N CYS A 180 0.65 -0.43 -1.87
CA CYS A 180 1.46 0.25 -2.90
C CYS A 180 0.59 0.83 -4.02
N ALA A 181 1.11 1.83 -4.74
CA ALA A 181 0.35 2.53 -5.78
C ALA A 181 0.01 1.59 -6.96
N GLY A 182 0.99 0.85 -7.47
CA GLY A 182 0.82 -0.05 -8.62
C GLY A 182 -0.29 -1.09 -8.47
N PRO A 183 -0.33 -1.89 -7.39
CA PRO A 183 -1.42 -2.84 -7.16
C PRO A 183 -2.81 -2.19 -7.10
N LYS A 184 -2.94 -0.99 -6.51
CA LYS A 184 -4.22 -0.26 -6.48
C LYS A 184 -4.66 0.17 -7.88
N LEU A 185 -3.73 0.67 -8.70
CA LEU A 185 -3.99 1.09 -10.07
C LEU A 185 -4.49 -0.07 -10.92
N LEU A 186 -3.78 -1.20 -10.88
CA LEU A 186 -4.15 -2.41 -11.62
C LEU A 186 -5.49 -2.98 -11.15
N GLN A 187 -5.70 -3.05 -9.83
CA GLN A 187 -6.97 -3.50 -9.26
C GLN A 187 -8.14 -2.67 -9.78
N TYR A 188 -8.03 -1.34 -9.68
CA TYR A 188 -9.09 -0.43 -10.14
C TYR A 188 -9.33 -0.57 -11.64
N ALA A 189 -8.27 -0.64 -12.44
CA ALA A 189 -8.39 -0.83 -13.88
C ALA A 189 -9.16 -2.11 -14.23
N PHE A 190 -8.81 -3.24 -13.61
CA PHE A 190 -9.49 -4.51 -13.87
C PHE A 190 -10.93 -4.55 -13.35
N GLN A 191 -11.22 -3.95 -12.19
CA GLN A 191 -12.59 -3.82 -11.68
C GLN A 191 -13.50 -3.03 -12.63
N ASN A 192 -12.94 -2.01 -13.31
CA ASN A 192 -13.67 -1.15 -14.24
C ASN A 192 -13.50 -1.56 -15.71
N GLN A 193 -12.99 -2.77 -15.97
CA GLN A 193 -12.80 -3.32 -17.33
C GLN A 193 -11.95 -2.43 -18.25
N MET A 194 -11.08 -1.61 -17.65
CA MET A 194 -10.13 -0.79 -18.37
C MET A 194 -8.93 -1.63 -18.80
N LYS A 195 -8.30 -1.21 -19.88
CA LYS A 195 -7.13 -1.83 -20.47
C LYS A 195 -5.85 -1.07 -20.06
N PRO A 196 -5.07 -1.55 -19.09
CA PRO A 196 -3.74 -1.03 -18.79
C PRO A 196 -2.83 -0.97 -20.04
N LEU A 197 -2.19 0.18 -20.26
CA LEU A 197 -1.27 0.41 -21.37
C LEU A 197 0.18 0.62 -20.90
N ALA A 198 0.40 1.46 -19.88
CA ALA A 198 1.73 1.76 -19.35
C ALA A 198 1.62 2.25 -17.90
N ILE A 199 2.62 1.97 -17.06
CA ILE A 199 2.64 2.33 -15.63
C ILE A 199 3.98 2.98 -15.27
N ALA A 200 3.96 3.91 -14.30
CA ALA A 200 5.16 4.47 -13.66
C ALA A 200 4.87 4.79 -12.19
N GLU A 201 5.91 4.76 -11.34
CA GLU A 201 5.90 5.10 -9.90
C GLU A 201 7.10 5.97 -9.52
#